data_AF-A0A3M6RRP1-F1
#
_entry.id   AF-A0A3M6RRP1-F1
#
_cell.length_a   1.000
_cell.length_b   1.000
_cell.length_c   1.000
_cell.angle_alpha   90.00
_cell.angle_beta   90.00
_cell.angle_gamma   90.00
#
_symmetry.space_group_name_H-M   'P 1'
#
loop_
_entity.id
_entity.type
_entity.pdbx_description
1 polymer ?
#
loop_
_entity_poly.entity_id
_entity_poly.type
_entity_poly.pdbx_seq_one_letter_code
_entity_poly.pdbx_strand_id
1 'polypeptide(L)'
;MMSLPIISAQQRMAERKGVKLLMLGKSGIGKTSRLKDLDPATTLFLDIEAGDLAVADWPGDTIRPTSWPESRDFFVFLAGPDKSLPPESAFSQAHYDHVIEKFGDPAQLGRYQTFFVDSITQLSRQCFAWCKTQPGAISDRSGKPDLRAAYGLLGQEMISALTHLQHARGKNVVFVAILDERLDDFNRKVFVPQIEGSKTALELPGIVDEVVTLAEIKAEDGSAYRAFVTHTLNPYGFPAKDRSGRLDLLEPPDLGALIAKCAGTAIAPASATTPNTTESKE
;
A
#
# COMPACT_ATOMS: atom_id res chain seq x y z
N MET A 1 18.57 36.72 -7.87
CA MET A 1 17.33 36.21 -8.49
C MET A 1 17.19 34.75 -8.12
N MET A 2 16.07 34.32 -7.53
CA MET A 2 15.79 32.89 -7.41
C MET A 2 15.37 32.39 -8.79
N SER A 3 16.15 31.48 -9.37
CA SER A 3 15.78 30.81 -10.62
C SER A 3 14.56 29.94 -10.38
N LEU A 4 13.68 29.82 -11.38
CA LEU A 4 12.62 28.81 -11.37
C LEU A 4 13.24 27.42 -11.10
N PRO A 5 12.71 26.62 -10.16
CA PRO A 5 13.30 25.34 -9.77
C PRO A 5 12.98 24.24 -10.82
N ILE A 6 13.45 24.44 -12.04
CA ILE A 6 13.28 23.49 -13.15
C ILE A 6 14.28 22.36 -12.98
N ILE A 7 13.78 21.13 -12.80
CA ILE A 7 14.61 19.92 -12.86
C ILE A 7 14.81 19.48 -14.30
N SER A 8 16.04 19.15 -14.68
CA SER A 8 16.35 18.66 -16.04
C SER A 8 15.84 17.24 -16.25
N ALA A 9 15.71 16.83 -17.52
CA ALA A 9 15.33 15.46 -17.85
C ALA A 9 16.31 14.43 -17.26
N GLN A 10 17.61 14.73 -17.25
CA GLN A 10 18.65 13.88 -16.65
C GLN A 10 18.49 13.79 -15.13
N GLN A 11 18.24 14.92 -14.45
CA GLN A 11 18.00 14.93 -13.00
C GLN A 11 16.76 14.10 -12.64
N ARG A 12 15.64 14.31 -13.35
CA ARG A 12 14.40 13.54 -13.16
C ARG A 12 14.57 12.04 -13.44
N MET A 13 15.42 11.66 -14.39
CA MET A 13 15.70 10.25 -14.70
C MET A 13 16.68 9.60 -13.70
N ALA A 14 17.56 10.38 -13.08
CA ALA A 14 18.47 9.92 -12.03
C ALA A 14 17.78 9.76 -10.66
N GLU A 15 16.68 10.48 -10.42
CA GLU A 15 15.89 10.31 -9.21
C GLU A 15 15.28 8.91 -9.13
N ARG A 16 15.55 8.23 -8.01
CA ARG A 16 14.88 6.97 -7.70
C ARG A 16 13.37 7.21 -7.61
N LYS A 17 12.61 6.49 -8.43
CA LYS A 17 11.15 6.46 -8.35
C LYS A 17 10.73 5.30 -7.47
N GLY A 18 9.96 5.61 -6.43
CA GLY A 18 9.29 4.58 -5.63
C GLY A 18 7.93 4.27 -6.22
N VAL A 19 7.53 3.00 -6.22
CA VAL A 19 6.22 2.54 -6.71
C VAL A 19 5.21 2.63 -5.58
N LYS A 20 4.05 3.26 -5.82
CA LYS A 20 2.90 3.24 -4.91
C LYS A 20 1.92 2.19 -5.39
N LEU A 21 1.76 1.13 -4.61
CA LEU A 21 1.03 -0.07 -5.04
C LEU A 21 -0.08 -0.40 -4.05
N LEU A 22 -1.28 -0.68 -4.56
CA LEU A 22 -2.36 -1.30 -3.82
C LEU A 22 -2.44 -2.79 -4.20
N MET A 23 -2.22 -3.67 -3.24
CA MET A 23 -2.39 -5.12 -3.37
C MET A 23 -3.72 -5.56 -2.76
N LEU A 24 -4.58 -6.07 -3.62
CA LEU A 24 -5.91 -6.58 -3.29
C LEU A 24 -5.91 -8.11 -3.34
N GLY A 25 -6.87 -8.73 -2.67
CA GLY A 25 -7.11 -10.17 -2.75
C GLY A 25 -7.97 -10.69 -1.61
N LYS A 26 -8.65 -11.81 -1.86
CA LYS A 26 -9.53 -12.44 -0.85
C LYS A 26 -8.77 -12.75 0.45
N SER A 27 -9.50 -12.89 1.56
CA SER A 27 -8.88 -13.35 2.81
C SER A 27 -8.19 -14.71 2.61
N GLY A 28 -7.04 -14.91 3.26
CA GLY A 28 -6.27 -16.16 3.19
C GLY A 28 -5.51 -16.43 1.89
N ILE A 29 -5.57 -15.57 0.87
CA ILE A 29 -4.87 -15.81 -0.42
C ILE A 29 -3.35 -15.65 -0.35
N GLY A 30 -2.80 -15.17 0.77
CA GLY A 30 -1.36 -14.96 0.98
C GLY A 30 -0.86 -13.57 0.58
N LYS A 31 -1.63 -12.51 0.88
CA LYS A 31 -1.19 -11.11 0.66
C LYS A 31 -0.01 -10.75 1.56
N THR A 32 -0.15 -10.95 2.87
CA THR A 32 0.90 -10.68 3.87
C THR A 32 2.18 -11.47 3.61
N SER A 33 2.07 -12.71 3.12
CA SER A 33 3.26 -13.52 2.81
C SER A 33 4.06 -13.01 1.60
N ARG A 34 3.54 -12.04 0.82
CA ARG A 34 4.32 -11.33 -0.21
C ARG A 34 5.39 -10.43 0.39
N LEU A 35 5.32 -10.12 1.69
CA LEU A 35 6.41 -9.48 2.43
C LEU A 35 7.72 -10.29 2.33
N LYS A 36 7.64 -11.63 2.21
CA LYS A 36 8.80 -12.52 2.08
C LYS A 36 9.51 -12.40 0.72
N ASP A 37 8.87 -11.78 -0.27
CA ASP A 37 9.45 -11.54 -1.59
C ASP A 37 10.34 -10.27 -1.60
N LEU A 38 10.35 -9.53 -0.48
CA LEU A 38 11.10 -8.28 -0.31
C LEU A 38 12.34 -8.50 0.56
N ASP A 39 13.38 -7.71 0.31
CA ASP A 39 14.58 -7.69 1.15
C ASP A 39 14.25 -7.15 2.56
N PRO A 40 14.39 -7.96 3.62
CA PRO A 40 14.07 -7.55 4.99
C PRO A 40 14.99 -6.45 5.52
N ALA A 41 16.21 -6.31 5.02
CA ALA A 41 17.14 -5.28 5.48
C ALA A 41 16.73 -3.87 5.03
N THR A 42 15.93 -3.79 3.95
CA THR A 42 15.50 -2.54 3.31
C THR A 42 13.98 -2.39 3.29
N THR A 43 13.24 -3.23 4.01
CA THR A 43 11.78 -3.16 4.09
C THR A 43 11.33 -2.93 5.52
N LEU A 44 10.46 -1.94 5.73
CA LEU A 44 9.79 -1.72 7.00
C LEU A 44 8.35 -2.22 6.90
N PHE A 45 7.98 -3.12 7.79
CA PHE A 45 6.63 -3.65 7.89
C PHE A 45 5.78 -2.83 8.87
N LEU A 46 4.62 -2.36 8.43
CA LEU A 46 3.61 -1.72 9.25
C LEU A 46 2.46 -2.71 9.46
N ASP A 47 2.49 -3.41 10.58
CA ASP A 47 1.49 -4.41 10.96
C ASP A 47 0.38 -3.76 11.78
N ILE A 48 -0.67 -3.35 11.07
CA ILE A 48 -1.90 -2.76 11.61
C ILE A 48 -2.93 -3.85 11.91
N GLU A 49 -2.95 -4.91 11.11
CA GLU A 49 -3.91 -6.02 11.23
C GLU A 49 -3.61 -6.95 12.41
N ALA A 50 -2.40 -6.90 12.98
CA ALA A 50 -1.88 -7.85 13.97
C ALA A 50 -1.91 -9.29 13.45
N GLY A 51 -1.70 -9.45 12.14
CA GLY A 51 -1.82 -10.69 11.37
C GLY A 51 -0.48 -11.34 11.05
N ASP A 52 0.50 -11.24 11.95
CA ASP A 52 1.89 -11.63 11.72
C ASP A 52 2.12 -13.15 11.60
N LEU A 53 1.12 -13.99 11.85
CA LEU A 53 1.24 -15.45 11.74
C LEU A 53 1.79 -15.91 10.38
N ALA A 54 1.43 -15.23 9.29
CA ALA A 54 1.90 -15.56 7.94
C ALA A 54 3.39 -15.23 7.70
N VAL A 55 3.99 -14.41 8.57
CA VAL A 55 5.34 -13.85 8.45
C VAL A 55 6.11 -13.87 9.76
N ALA A 56 5.76 -14.76 10.69
CA ALA A 56 6.38 -14.84 12.04
C ALA A 56 7.89 -15.13 11.98
N ASP A 57 8.35 -15.76 10.90
CA ASP A 57 9.75 -16.07 10.59
C ASP A 57 10.46 -14.97 9.76
N TRP A 58 9.76 -13.91 9.36
CA TRP A 58 10.35 -12.84 8.55
C TRP A 58 11.24 -11.94 9.42
N PRO A 59 12.53 -11.78 9.09
CA PRO A 59 13.50 -11.15 9.99
C PRO A 59 13.55 -9.62 9.90
N GLY A 60 12.63 -8.99 9.16
CA GLY A 60 12.63 -7.56 8.93
C GLY A 60 12.00 -6.74 10.05
N ASP A 61 12.31 -5.46 10.07
CA ASP A 61 11.83 -4.54 11.09
C ASP A 61 10.32 -4.29 10.94
N THR A 62 9.63 -4.21 12.08
CA THR A 62 8.17 -4.07 12.14
C THR A 62 7.75 -2.98 13.12
N ILE A 63 6.80 -2.14 12.72
CA ILE A 63 6.05 -1.25 13.61
C ILE A 63 4.58 -1.66 13.66
N ARG A 64 3.98 -1.57 14.85
CA ARG A 64 2.61 -2.04 15.14
C ARG A 64 1.75 -0.90 15.69
N PRO A 65 1.25 0.01 14.84
CA PRO A 65 0.34 1.05 15.30
C PRO A 65 -0.97 0.46 15.81
N THR A 66 -1.37 0.89 17.00
CA THR A 66 -2.53 0.36 17.73
C THR A 66 -3.77 1.25 17.62
N SER A 67 -3.61 2.47 17.08
CA SER A 67 -4.68 3.46 16.96
C SER A 67 -4.54 4.35 15.72
N TRP A 68 -5.62 5.04 15.37
CA TRP A 68 -5.61 6.00 14.26
C TRP A 68 -4.64 7.17 14.47
N PRO A 69 -4.61 7.86 15.63
CA PRO A 69 -3.63 8.92 15.88
C PRO A 69 -2.18 8.43 15.76
N GLU A 70 -1.86 7.25 16.32
CA GLU A 70 -0.53 6.67 16.22
C GLU A 70 -0.16 6.32 14.77
N SER A 71 -1.11 5.82 13.98
CA SER A 71 -0.89 5.60 12.54
C SER A 71 -0.55 6.91 11.82
N ARG A 72 -1.21 8.02 12.16
CA ARG A 72 -0.90 9.36 11.62
C ARG A 72 0.50 9.83 12.01
N ASP A 73 0.91 9.61 13.26
CA ASP A 73 2.28 9.92 13.72
C ASP A 73 3.30 9.18 12.85
N PHE A 74 3.14 7.87 12.67
CA PHE A 74 4.05 7.10 11.83
C PHE A 74 4.02 7.57 10.38
N PHE A 75 2.86 7.89 9.82
CA PHE A 75 2.79 8.31 8.41
C PHE A 75 3.50 9.64 8.16
N VAL A 76 3.38 10.62 9.07
CA VAL A 76 4.16 11.86 8.96
C VAL A 76 5.65 11.60 9.15
N PHE A 77 6.03 10.69 10.05
CA PHE A 77 7.43 10.31 10.25
C PHE A 77 8.03 9.71 8.98
N LEU A 78 7.27 8.84 8.30
CA LEU A 78 7.69 8.10 7.11
C LEU A 78 7.74 8.97 5.83
N ALA A 79 6.80 9.89 5.66
CA ALA A 79 6.70 10.71 4.45
C ALA A 79 7.29 12.12 4.59
N GLY A 80 7.58 12.56 5.83
CA GLY A 80 7.97 13.94 6.13
C GLY A 80 6.77 14.90 6.19
N PRO A 81 6.99 16.18 6.52
CA PRO A 81 5.91 17.15 6.66
C PRO A 81 5.40 17.63 5.30
N ASP A 82 4.10 17.89 5.23
CA ASP A 82 3.53 18.77 4.21
C ASP A 82 3.61 20.22 4.68
N LYS A 83 4.54 20.97 4.08
CA LYS A 83 4.82 22.37 4.42
C LYS A 83 3.73 23.35 3.97
N SER A 84 2.76 22.90 3.17
CA SER A 84 1.64 23.72 2.74
C SER A 84 0.47 23.71 3.73
N LEU A 85 0.47 22.76 4.67
CA LEU A 85 -0.61 22.62 5.64
C LEU A 85 -0.46 23.59 6.83
N PRO A 86 -1.57 24.11 7.35
CA PRO A 86 -1.58 24.86 8.60
C PRO A 86 -1.01 24.05 9.78
N PRO A 87 -0.40 24.69 10.80
CA PRO A 87 0.23 24.00 11.93
C PRO A 87 -0.67 23.01 12.67
N GLU A 88 -1.95 23.33 12.82
CA GLU A 88 -2.96 22.50 13.51
C GLU A 88 -3.42 21.27 12.71
N SER A 89 -3.08 21.21 11.42
CA SER A 89 -3.50 20.10 10.55
C SER A 89 -2.65 18.86 10.77
N ALA A 90 -3.26 17.70 10.53
CA ALA A 90 -2.54 16.45 10.34
C ALA A 90 -1.42 16.65 9.31
N PHE A 91 -0.28 15.99 9.53
CA PHE A 91 0.84 15.97 8.57
C PHE A 91 1.56 17.32 8.34
N SER A 92 1.21 18.37 9.08
CA SER A 92 1.87 19.68 9.04
C SER A 92 3.33 19.60 9.50
N GLN A 93 4.10 20.68 9.30
CA GLN A 93 5.44 20.82 9.87
C GLN A 93 5.43 20.69 11.40
N ALA A 94 4.46 21.31 12.10
CA ALA A 94 4.37 21.22 13.55
C ALA A 94 4.04 19.80 14.04
N HIS A 95 3.19 19.08 13.30
CA HIS A 95 2.92 17.67 13.59
C HIS A 95 4.17 16.81 13.41
N TYR A 96 4.93 17.03 12.34
CA TYR A 96 6.19 16.33 12.12
C TYR A 96 7.21 16.62 13.22
N ASP A 97 7.41 17.88 13.58
CA ASP A 97 8.37 18.27 14.63
C ASP A 97 8.05 17.59 15.97
N HIS A 98 6.76 17.54 16.34
CA HIS A 98 6.30 16.80 17.52
C HIS A 98 6.63 15.31 17.45
N VAL A 99 6.43 14.69 16.28
CA VAL A 99 6.71 13.27 16.07
C VAL A 99 8.22 13.00 16.10
N ILE A 100 9.06 13.92 15.64
CA ILE A 100 10.52 13.83 15.71
C ILE A 100 11.00 13.84 17.17
N GLU A 101 10.40 14.66 18.03
CA GLU A 101 10.68 14.62 19.47
C GLU A 101 10.34 13.25 20.09
N LYS A 102 9.29 12.59 19.59
CA LYS A 102 8.80 11.30 20.08
C LYS A 102 9.58 10.09 19.54
N PHE A 103 9.90 10.06 18.25
CA PHE A 103 10.50 8.91 17.55
C PHE A 103 11.99 9.08 17.24
N GLY A 104 12.55 10.28 17.42
CA GLY A 104 13.95 10.59 17.17
C GLY A 104 14.28 10.92 15.72
N ASP A 105 15.56 10.81 15.37
CA ASP A 105 16.08 11.26 14.07
C ASP A 105 15.52 10.43 12.90
N PRO A 106 14.90 11.05 11.88
CA PRO A 106 14.35 10.36 10.72
C PRO A 106 15.43 9.74 9.82
N ALA A 107 16.70 10.05 10.01
CA ALA A 107 17.81 9.36 9.35
C ALA A 107 17.78 7.83 9.56
N GLN A 108 17.17 7.36 10.66
CA GLN A 108 16.93 5.93 10.91
C GLN A 108 16.11 5.25 9.81
N LEU A 109 15.25 6.01 9.10
CA LEU A 109 14.44 5.53 7.98
C LEU A 109 15.22 5.48 6.66
N GLY A 110 16.44 6.02 6.62
CA GLY A 110 17.25 6.15 5.42
C GLY A 110 17.48 4.82 4.72
N ARG A 111 17.72 3.75 5.48
CA ARG A 111 17.96 2.38 4.97
C ARG A 111 16.77 1.76 4.26
N TYR A 112 15.54 2.09 4.67
CA TYR A 112 14.35 1.45 4.12
C TYR A 112 14.05 1.98 2.73
N GLN A 113 13.78 1.08 1.81
CA GLN A 113 13.39 1.35 0.44
C GLN A 113 11.89 1.11 0.22
N THR A 114 11.29 0.26 1.04
CA THR A 114 9.89 -0.14 0.94
C THR A 114 9.18 -0.04 2.28
N PHE A 115 7.99 0.57 2.29
CA PHE A 115 7.05 0.53 3.40
C PHE A 115 5.90 -0.41 3.02
N PHE A 116 5.72 -1.49 3.79
CA PHE A 116 4.66 -2.47 3.56
C PHE A 116 3.57 -2.28 4.60
N VAL A 117 2.41 -1.77 4.20
CA VAL A 117 1.30 -1.37 5.07
C VAL A 117 0.20 -2.43 5.04
N ASP A 118 0.14 -3.26 6.08
CA ASP A 118 -0.82 -4.36 6.22
C ASP A 118 -1.70 -4.22 7.47
N SER A 119 -2.98 -3.88 7.36
CA SER A 119 -3.72 -3.56 6.13
C SER A 119 -4.44 -2.23 6.25
N ILE A 120 -4.71 -1.63 5.09
CA ILE A 120 -5.60 -0.47 5.03
C ILE A 120 -7.06 -0.84 5.35
N THR A 121 -7.41 -2.13 5.27
CA THR A 121 -8.68 -2.66 5.77
C THR A 121 -8.79 -2.44 7.27
N GLN A 122 -7.80 -2.89 8.06
CA GLN A 122 -7.82 -2.67 9.52
C GLN A 122 -7.62 -1.19 9.88
N LEU A 123 -6.76 -0.47 9.16
CA LEU A 123 -6.58 0.97 9.35
C LEU A 123 -7.90 1.73 9.22
N SER A 124 -8.73 1.39 8.23
CA SER A 124 -10.03 2.05 8.03
C SER A 124 -11.00 1.83 9.19
N ARG A 125 -10.94 0.67 9.85
CA ARG A 125 -11.73 0.38 11.06
C ARG A 125 -11.24 1.20 12.26
N GLN A 126 -9.92 1.29 12.44
CA GLN A 126 -9.33 2.16 13.48
C GLN A 126 -9.70 3.63 13.26
N CYS A 127 -9.60 4.10 12.00
CA CYS A 127 -9.99 5.45 11.62
C CYS A 127 -11.47 5.69 11.93
N PHE A 128 -12.36 4.79 11.52
CA PHE A 128 -13.79 4.98 11.73
C PHE A 128 -14.18 4.96 13.22
N ALA A 129 -13.53 4.10 14.01
CA ALA A 129 -13.68 4.11 15.46
C ALA A 129 -13.32 5.48 16.05
N TRP A 130 -12.19 6.06 15.62
CA TRP A 130 -11.76 7.40 16.04
C TRP A 130 -12.69 8.51 15.51
N CYS A 131 -13.16 8.43 14.26
CA CYS A 131 -14.06 9.44 13.68
C CYS A 131 -15.36 9.59 14.48
N LYS A 132 -15.91 8.47 14.99
CA LYS A 132 -17.12 8.47 15.82
C LYS A 132 -16.96 9.19 17.16
N THR A 133 -15.74 9.39 17.63
CA THR A 133 -15.47 10.11 18.89
C THR A 133 -15.18 11.59 18.68
N GLN A 134 -15.12 12.06 17.44
CA GLN A 134 -14.76 13.45 17.15
C GLN A 134 -15.96 14.39 17.38
N PRO A 135 -15.71 15.64 17.82
CA PRO A 135 -16.79 16.61 18.03
C PRO A 135 -17.67 16.81 16.80
N GLY A 136 -17.06 16.82 15.59
CA GLY A 136 -17.79 16.95 14.32
C GLY A 136 -18.68 15.75 13.96
N ALA A 137 -18.62 14.65 14.71
CA ALA A 137 -19.46 13.47 14.56
C ALA A 137 -20.54 13.37 15.66
N ILE A 138 -20.79 14.45 16.41
CA ILE A 138 -21.86 14.57 17.39
C ILE A 138 -22.86 15.62 16.90
N SER A 139 -24.14 15.32 16.97
CA SER A 139 -25.20 16.26 16.54
C SER A 139 -25.36 17.40 17.56
N ASP A 140 -25.09 18.64 17.15
CA ASP A 140 -25.32 19.84 18.00
C ASP A 140 -26.77 19.96 18.50
N ARG A 141 -27.73 19.44 17.72
CA ARG A 141 -29.16 19.49 18.06
C ARG A 141 -29.55 18.46 19.13
N SER A 142 -28.97 17.26 19.07
CA SER A 142 -29.45 16.11 19.85
C SER A 142 -28.44 15.53 20.83
N GLY A 143 -27.16 15.92 20.74
CA GLY A 143 -26.04 15.35 21.50
C GLY A 143 -25.73 13.89 21.17
N LYS A 144 -26.41 13.29 20.18
CA LYS A 144 -26.24 11.89 19.77
C LYS A 144 -25.19 11.76 18.67
N PRO A 145 -24.53 10.59 18.53
CA PRO A 145 -23.62 10.32 17.41
C PRO A 145 -24.30 10.51 16.05
N ASP A 146 -23.67 11.31 15.18
CA ASP A 146 -24.04 11.48 13.78
C ASP A 146 -23.15 10.59 12.91
N LEU A 147 -23.69 9.42 12.55
CA LEU A 147 -22.96 8.46 11.72
C LEU A 147 -22.65 9.01 10.32
N ARG A 148 -23.51 9.88 9.76
CA ARG A 148 -23.27 10.45 8.43
C ARG A 148 -22.07 11.39 8.47
N ALA A 149 -21.98 12.23 9.50
CA ALA A 149 -20.82 13.09 9.72
C ALA A 149 -19.55 12.26 9.97
N ALA A 150 -19.64 11.18 10.76
CA ALA A 150 -18.52 10.25 10.98
C ALA A 150 -18.00 9.61 9.68
N TYR A 151 -18.89 9.17 8.77
CA TYR A 151 -18.49 8.65 7.46
C TYR A 151 -17.88 9.73 6.55
N GLY A 152 -18.39 10.96 6.62
CA GLY A 152 -17.79 12.10 5.92
C GLY A 152 -16.35 12.35 6.37
N LEU A 153 -16.13 12.38 7.68
CA LEU A 153 -14.80 12.55 8.27
C LEU A 153 -13.86 11.37 7.96
N LEU A 154 -14.36 10.13 8.05
CA LEU A 154 -13.61 8.92 7.70
C LEU A 154 -13.02 9.02 6.29
N GLY A 155 -13.84 9.40 5.32
CA GLY A 155 -13.39 9.54 3.94
C GLY A 155 -12.36 10.66 3.75
N GLN A 156 -12.42 11.74 4.54
CA GLN A 156 -11.41 12.81 4.50
C GLN A 156 -10.09 12.35 5.13
N GLU A 157 -10.15 11.76 6.32
CA GLU A 157 -9.00 11.29 7.08
C GLU A 157 -8.22 10.18 6.35
N MET A 158 -8.92 9.16 5.84
CA MET A 158 -8.30 8.07 5.10
C MET A 158 -7.64 8.55 3.81
N ILE A 159 -8.31 9.39 3.02
CA ILE A 159 -7.73 9.94 1.78
C ILE A 159 -6.52 10.82 2.08
N SER A 160 -6.60 11.67 3.11
CA SER A 160 -5.47 12.50 3.54
C SER A 160 -4.27 11.63 3.92
N ALA A 161 -4.47 10.57 4.71
CA ALA A 161 -3.40 9.70 5.17
C ALA A 161 -2.75 8.89 4.03
N LEU A 162 -3.56 8.28 3.15
CA LEU A 162 -3.05 7.47 2.03
C LEU A 162 -2.36 8.34 0.98
N THR A 163 -2.91 9.53 0.69
CA THR A 163 -2.25 10.53 -0.17
C THR A 163 -0.94 11.01 0.45
N HIS A 164 -0.90 11.22 1.77
CA HIS A 164 0.32 11.67 2.43
C HIS A 164 1.46 10.65 2.28
N LEU A 165 1.19 9.35 2.45
CA LEU A 165 2.18 8.29 2.22
C LEU A 165 2.63 8.18 0.75
N GLN A 166 1.81 8.63 -0.21
CA GLN A 166 2.25 8.78 -1.61
C GLN A 166 3.46 9.73 -1.72
N HIS A 167 3.56 10.72 -0.83
CA HIS A 167 4.65 11.71 -0.83
C HIS A 167 5.96 11.21 -0.21
N ALA A 168 6.04 9.97 0.29
CA ALA A 168 7.30 9.34 0.68
C ALA A 168 8.21 9.16 -0.56
N ARG A 169 8.97 10.20 -0.92
CA ARG A 169 9.74 10.29 -2.16
C ARG A 169 10.84 9.23 -2.20
N GLY A 170 11.01 8.59 -3.34
CA GLY A 170 12.03 7.54 -3.55
C GLY A 170 11.77 6.22 -2.81
N LYS A 171 10.70 6.11 -2.03
CA LYS A 171 10.30 4.90 -1.30
C LYS A 171 9.14 4.20 -2.02
N ASN A 172 9.20 2.88 -2.12
CA ASN A 172 8.03 2.08 -2.47
C ASN A 172 7.05 2.09 -1.30
N VAL A 173 5.75 2.16 -1.58
CA VAL A 173 4.70 2.04 -0.54
C VAL A 173 3.69 1.04 -1.04
N VAL A 174 3.54 -0.04 -0.30
CA VAL A 174 2.61 -1.13 -0.60
C VAL A 174 1.47 -1.07 0.40
N PHE A 175 0.26 -0.84 -0.09
CA PHE A 175 -0.97 -0.92 0.70
C PHE A 175 -1.61 -2.28 0.48
N VAL A 176 -1.91 -2.99 1.55
CA VAL A 176 -2.64 -4.26 1.48
C VAL A 176 -4.09 -4.05 1.88
N ALA A 177 -5.03 -4.58 1.10
CA ALA A 177 -6.44 -4.59 1.48
C ALA A 177 -7.10 -5.93 1.14
N ILE A 178 -8.11 -6.31 1.92
CA ILE A 178 -8.97 -7.44 1.59
C ILE A 178 -9.87 -7.05 0.41
N LEU A 179 -10.12 -7.99 -0.49
CA LEU A 179 -11.08 -7.84 -1.59
C LEU A 179 -12.28 -8.75 -1.37
N ASP A 180 -13.46 -8.17 -1.22
CA ASP A 180 -14.72 -8.90 -1.13
C ASP A 180 -15.25 -9.20 -2.53
N GLU A 181 -15.86 -10.38 -2.71
CA GLU A 181 -16.74 -10.69 -3.84
C GLU A 181 -18.19 -10.49 -3.37
N ARG A 182 -18.94 -9.64 -4.08
CA ARG A 182 -20.35 -9.36 -3.81
C ARG A 182 -21.17 -9.58 -5.07
N LEU A 183 -22.48 -9.68 -4.89
CA LEU A 183 -23.44 -9.66 -5.98
C LEU A 183 -24.05 -8.28 -6.06
N ASP A 184 -24.09 -7.69 -7.25
CA ASP A 184 -24.87 -6.47 -7.49
C ASP A 184 -26.38 -6.78 -7.62
N ASP A 185 -27.19 -5.74 -7.79
CA ASP A 185 -28.65 -5.87 -7.94
C ASP A 185 -29.09 -6.71 -9.16
N PHE A 186 -28.16 -7.00 -10.08
CA PHE A 186 -28.37 -7.81 -11.27
C PHE A 186 -27.72 -9.21 -11.16
N ASN A 187 -27.35 -9.62 -9.94
CA ASN A 187 -26.73 -10.91 -9.65
C ASN A 187 -25.38 -11.12 -10.37
N ARG A 188 -24.67 -10.03 -10.68
CA ARG A 188 -23.33 -10.07 -11.26
C ARG A 188 -22.29 -9.96 -10.14
N LYS A 189 -21.20 -10.70 -10.30
CA LYS A 189 -20.07 -10.63 -9.38
C LYS A 189 -19.39 -9.26 -9.51
N VAL A 190 -19.25 -8.57 -8.38
CA VAL A 190 -18.50 -7.33 -8.26
C VAL A 190 -17.47 -7.48 -7.14
N PHE A 191 -16.26 -6.99 -7.40
CA PHE A 191 -15.17 -7.07 -6.45
C PHE A 191 -14.91 -5.70 -5.83
N VAL A 192 -14.96 -5.62 -4.50
CA VAL A 192 -14.88 -4.35 -3.77
C VAL A 192 -13.86 -4.46 -2.65
N PRO A 193 -12.87 -3.53 -2.56
CA PRO A 193 -11.97 -3.48 -1.42
C PRO A 193 -12.75 -3.35 -0.11
N GLN A 194 -12.42 -4.18 0.88
CA GLN A 194 -13.02 -4.12 2.21
C GLN A 194 -12.40 -2.94 2.98
N ILE A 195 -12.97 -1.76 2.78
CA ILE A 195 -12.58 -0.51 3.44
C ILE A 195 -13.86 0.12 4.00
N GLU A 196 -13.78 0.66 5.21
CA GLU A 196 -14.90 1.39 5.80
C GLU A 196 -15.25 2.62 4.95
N GLY A 197 -16.54 2.77 4.62
CA GLY A 197 -17.04 3.83 3.74
C GLY A 197 -16.68 3.64 2.25
N SER A 198 -17.42 4.31 1.36
CA SER A 198 -17.24 4.16 -0.09
C SER A 198 -16.15 5.06 -0.68
N LYS A 199 -15.98 6.27 -0.14
CA LYS A 199 -15.09 7.30 -0.70
C LYS A 199 -13.66 6.80 -0.89
N THR A 200 -13.08 6.19 0.14
CA THR A 200 -11.70 5.72 0.12
C THR A 200 -11.48 4.67 -0.97
N ALA A 201 -12.34 3.66 -1.06
CA ALA A 201 -12.22 2.61 -2.06
C ALA A 201 -12.36 3.13 -3.50
N LEU A 202 -13.19 4.16 -3.72
CA LEU A 202 -13.41 4.78 -5.03
C LEU A 202 -12.22 5.65 -5.49
N GLU A 203 -11.62 6.41 -4.58
CA GLU A 203 -10.57 7.37 -4.92
C GLU A 203 -9.15 6.77 -4.86
N LEU A 204 -8.94 5.71 -4.08
CA LEU A 204 -7.62 5.10 -3.89
C LEU A 204 -6.93 4.66 -5.20
N PRO A 205 -7.63 4.11 -6.22
CA PRO A 205 -7.02 3.85 -7.53
C PRO A 205 -6.49 5.12 -8.22
N GLY A 206 -6.97 6.31 -7.89
CA GLY A 206 -6.43 7.58 -8.38
C GLY A 206 -5.12 8.00 -7.69
N ILE A 207 -4.92 7.57 -6.44
CA ILE A 207 -3.80 7.95 -5.57
C ILE A 207 -2.55 7.10 -5.85
N VAL A 208 -2.71 5.79 -5.98
CA VAL A 208 -1.58 4.87 -6.21
C VAL A 208 -1.12 4.86 -7.66
N ASP A 209 0.07 4.36 -7.95
CA ASP A 209 0.51 4.10 -9.33
C ASP A 209 -0.10 2.80 -9.84
N GLU A 210 -0.01 1.76 -9.02
CA GLU A 210 -0.35 0.38 -9.36
C GLU A 210 -1.51 -0.12 -8.50
N VAL A 211 -2.46 -0.84 -9.10
CA VAL A 211 -3.45 -1.65 -8.39
C VAL A 211 -3.33 -3.07 -8.93
N VAL A 212 -3.03 -4.02 -8.06
CA VAL A 212 -2.91 -5.43 -8.43
C VAL A 212 -3.82 -6.28 -7.56
N THR A 213 -4.44 -7.29 -8.15
CA THR A 213 -5.22 -8.28 -7.41
C THR A 213 -4.50 -9.62 -7.40
N LEU A 214 -4.11 -10.09 -6.21
CA LEU A 214 -3.62 -11.45 -6.00
C LEU A 214 -4.80 -12.41 -6.04
N ALA A 215 -4.86 -13.21 -7.10
CA ALA A 215 -5.97 -14.12 -7.38
C ALA A 215 -5.48 -15.54 -7.65
N GLU A 216 -6.39 -16.49 -7.49
CA GLU A 216 -6.23 -17.86 -7.99
C GLU A 216 -6.68 -17.90 -9.45
N ILE A 217 -5.78 -18.30 -10.34
CA ILE A 217 -5.99 -18.41 -11.77
C ILE A 217 -6.06 -19.88 -12.13
N LYS A 218 -7.08 -20.24 -12.93
CA LYS A 218 -7.20 -21.57 -13.52
C LYS A 218 -6.45 -21.60 -14.84
N ALA A 219 -5.50 -22.52 -14.97
CA ALA A 219 -4.81 -22.81 -16.22
C ALA A 219 -5.68 -23.69 -17.14
N GLU A 220 -5.29 -23.75 -18.42
CA GLU A 220 -6.01 -24.54 -19.44
C GLU A 220 -5.94 -26.04 -19.17
N ASP A 221 -4.89 -26.52 -18.50
CA ASP A 221 -4.71 -27.91 -18.09
C ASP A 221 -5.55 -28.30 -16.86
N GLY A 222 -6.35 -27.37 -16.33
CA GLY A 222 -7.19 -27.55 -15.14
C GLY A 222 -6.46 -27.35 -13.81
N SER A 223 -5.15 -27.09 -13.83
CA SER A 223 -4.41 -26.70 -12.62
C SER A 223 -4.77 -25.28 -12.18
N ALA A 224 -4.47 -24.95 -10.91
CA ALA A 224 -4.68 -23.62 -10.37
C ALA A 224 -3.39 -23.09 -9.74
N TYR A 225 -3.09 -21.83 -9.98
CA TYR A 225 -1.94 -21.14 -9.42
C TYR A 225 -2.32 -19.74 -8.98
N ARG A 226 -1.46 -19.10 -8.17
CA ARG A 226 -1.67 -17.70 -7.76
C ARG A 226 -0.91 -16.78 -8.70
N ALA A 227 -1.52 -15.66 -9.06
CA ALA A 227 -0.89 -14.62 -9.86
C ALA A 227 -1.40 -13.24 -9.44
N PHE A 228 -0.64 -12.20 -9.76
CA PHE A 228 -1.15 -10.84 -9.75
C PHE A 228 -1.83 -10.55 -11.07
N VAL A 229 -3.09 -10.10 -11.01
CA VAL A 229 -3.81 -9.50 -12.12
C VAL A 229 -3.53 -8.00 -12.09
N THR A 230 -3.01 -7.46 -13.19
CA THR A 230 -2.40 -6.11 -13.22
C THR A 230 -3.11 -5.13 -14.15
N HIS A 231 -3.82 -5.61 -15.17
CA HIS A 231 -4.46 -4.77 -16.18
C HIS A 231 -5.91 -4.46 -15.84
N THR A 232 -6.32 -3.21 -16.05
CA THR A 232 -7.72 -2.77 -15.88
C THR A 232 -8.67 -3.55 -16.79
N LEU A 233 -8.27 -3.81 -18.03
CA LEU A 233 -8.99 -4.70 -18.94
C LEU A 233 -8.48 -6.12 -18.73
N ASN A 234 -9.07 -6.84 -17.78
CA ASN A 234 -8.77 -8.25 -17.53
C ASN A 234 -10.04 -9.11 -17.67
N PRO A 235 -9.90 -10.39 -18.07
CA PRO A 235 -11.04 -11.28 -18.29
C PRO A 235 -11.71 -11.75 -16.98
N TYR A 236 -11.12 -11.46 -15.82
CA TYR A 236 -11.56 -11.96 -14.52
C TYR A 236 -12.47 -10.97 -13.77
N GLY A 237 -12.54 -9.71 -14.22
CA GLY A 237 -13.32 -8.65 -13.58
C GLY A 237 -12.69 -8.09 -12.30
N PHE A 238 -11.43 -8.43 -12.00
CA PHE A 238 -10.76 -7.93 -10.80
C PHE A 238 -10.36 -6.45 -10.95
N PRO A 239 -10.40 -5.65 -9.87
CA PRO A 239 -9.82 -4.31 -9.88
C PRO A 239 -8.32 -4.39 -10.07
N ALA A 240 -7.83 -3.78 -11.13
CA ALA A 240 -6.41 -3.72 -11.44
C ALA A 240 -6.09 -2.48 -12.29
N LYS A 241 -4.85 -2.06 -12.26
CA LYS A 241 -4.34 -0.89 -12.97
C LYS A 241 -2.81 -0.93 -13.01
N ASP A 242 -2.27 -0.84 -14.22
CA ASP A 242 -0.85 -0.61 -14.47
C ASP A 242 -0.63 0.78 -15.03
N ARG A 243 0.04 1.66 -14.27
CA ARG A 243 0.40 3.01 -14.74
C ARG A 243 1.81 3.02 -15.32
N SER A 244 2.65 2.06 -14.95
CA SER A 244 3.99 1.90 -15.52
C SER A 244 3.94 1.51 -17.00
N GLY A 245 2.91 0.78 -17.42
CA GLY A 245 2.74 0.24 -18.77
C GLY A 245 3.76 -0.85 -19.11
N ARG A 246 4.28 -1.52 -18.07
CA ARG A 246 5.38 -2.50 -18.18
C ARG A 246 4.97 -3.89 -17.77
N LEU A 247 3.83 -4.06 -17.10
CA LEU A 247 3.41 -5.34 -16.57
C LEU A 247 2.66 -6.14 -17.62
N ASP A 248 2.78 -7.46 -17.53
CA ASP A 248 1.92 -8.40 -18.24
C ASP A 248 0.58 -8.55 -17.51
N LEU A 249 -0.47 -8.98 -18.22
CA LEU A 249 -1.81 -9.17 -17.66
C LEU A 249 -1.80 -9.99 -16.36
N LEU A 250 -0.98 -11.04 -16.35
CA LEU A 250 -0.71 -11.90 -15.21
C LEU A 250 0.78 -11.85 -14.92
N GLU A 251 1.12 -11.44 -13.71
CA GLU A 251 2.48 -11.54 -13.18
C GLU A 251 2.56 -12.68 -12.17
N PRO A 252 3.71 -13.36 -12.05
CA PRO A 252 3.98 -14.23 -10.92
C PRO A 252 3.73 -13.46 -9.61
N PRO A 253 3.29 -14.14 -8.54
CA PRO A 253 2.94 -13.47 -7.30
C PRO A 253 4.20 -13.11 -6.49
N ASP A 254 5.21 -12.51 -7.11
CA ASP A 254 6.47 -12.06 -6.51
C ASP A 254 6.45 -10.53 -6.46
N LEU A 255 6.28 -9.98 -5.26
CA LEU A 255 6.12 -8.54 -5.08
C LEU A 255 7.42 -7.76 -5.36
N GLY A 256 8.59 -8.35 -5.08
CA GLY A 256 9.88 -7.73 -5.36
C GLY A 256 10.11 -7.57 -6.86
N ALA A 257 9.87 -8.65 -7.62
CA ALA A 257 9.95 -8.65 -9.08
C ALA A 257 8.96 -7.69 -9.72
N LEU A 258 7.71 -7.67 -9.23
CA LEU A 258 6.66 -6.77 -9.69
C LEU A 258 7.09 -5.30 -9.55
N ILE A 259 7.53 -4.88 -8.35
CA ILE A 259 7.97 -3.51 -8.07
C ILE A 259 9.15 -3.12 -8.96
N ALA A 260 10.12 -4.02 -9.15
CA ALA A 260 11.29 -3.76 -9.98
C ALA A 260 10.92 -3.60 -11.46
N LYS A 261 9.99 -4.43 -11.98
CA LYS A 261 9.44 -4.32 -13.33
C LYS A 261 8.72 -2.99 -13.52
N CYS A 262 7.87 -2.57 -12.58
CA CYS A 262 7.24 -1.25 -12.60
C CYS A 262 8.27 -0.11 -12.61
N ALA A 263 9.32 -0.21 -11.79
CA ALA A 263 10.40 0.78 -11.75
C ALA A 263 11.28 0.79 -13.03
N GLY A 264 11.24 -0.28 -13.83
CA GLY A 264 12.03 -0.42 -15.07
C GLY A 264 13.47 -0.82 -14.79
N THR A 265 13.71 -1.30 -13.57
CA THR A 265 14.93 -1.97 -13.17
C THR A 265 14.68 -3.46 -13.40
N ALA A 266 15.04 -3.99 -14.57
CA ALA A 266 14.93 -5.42 -14.79
C ALA A 266 15.78 -6.16 -13.73
N ILE A 267 15.15 -7.03 -12.94
CA ILE A 267 15.90 -7.97 -12.10
C ILE A 267 16.46 -9.02 -13.05
N ALA A 268 17.80 -9.16 -13.11
CA ALA A 268 18.40 -10.31 -13.78
C ALA A 268 17.87 -11.58 -13.09
N PRO A 269 17.32 -12.56 -13.82
CA PRO A 269 16.77 -13.75 -13.19
C PRO A 269 17.85 -14.42 -12.34
N ALA A 270 17.50 -14.78 -11.11
CA ALA A 270 18.36 -15.60 -10.27
C ALA A 270 18.68 -16.89 -11.05
N SER A 271 19.96 -17.10 -11.33
CA SER A 271 20.47 -18.20 -12.14
C SER A 271 19.88 -19.52 -11.64
N ALA A 272 19.00 -20.14 -12.42
CA ALA A 272 18.63 -21.52 -12.20
C ALA A 272 19.89 -22.37 -12.36
N THR A 273 20.43 -22.86 -11.25
CA THR A 273 21.50 -23.86 -11.21
C THR A 273 21.06 -25.05 -12.05
N THR A 274 21.63 -25.17 -13.25
CA THR A 274 21.45 -26.32 -14.11
C THR A 274 22.19 -27.49 -13.47
N PRO A 275 21.58 -28.65 -13.25
CA PRO A 275 22.32 -29.84 -12.80
C PRO A 275 23.30 -30.25 -13.91
N ASN A 276 24.58 -30.29 -13.59
CA ASN A 276 25.59 -30.89 -14.47
C ASN A 276 25.29 -32.40 -14.60
N THR A 277 24.71 -32.81 -15.74
CA THR A 277 24.79 -34.19 -16.21
C THR A 277 26.15 -34.41 -16.84
N THR A 278 27.08 -34.95 -16.06
CA THR A 278 28.33 -35.50 -16.58
C THR A 278 28.03 -36.88 -17.17
N GLU A 279 27.74 -36.94 -18.48
CA GLU A 279 27.91 -38.18 -19.24
C GLU A 279 29.41 -38.46 -19.38
N SER A 280 29.88 -39.52 -18.74
CA SER A 280 31.19 -40.11 -19.04
C SER A 280 30.95 -41.33 -19.92
N LYS A 281 31.27 -41.19 -21.22
CA LYS A 281 31.56 -42.32 -22.11
C LYS A 281 33.08 -42.52 -22.11
N GLU A 282 33.52 -43.61 -21.50
CA GLU A 282 34.51 -44.61 -21.97
C GLU A 282 34.90 -45.53 -20.81
#